data_AF-A0A0G1ESD8-F1
#
_entry.id   AF-A0A0G1ESD8-F1
#
_cell.length_a   1.000
_cell.length_b   1.000
_cell.length_c   1.000
_cell.angle_alpha   90.00
_cell.angle_beta   90.00
_cell.angle_gamma   90.00
#
_symmetry.space_group_name_H-M   'P 1'
#
loop_
_entity.id
_entity.type
_entity.pdbx_description
1 polymer ?
#
loop_
_entity_poly.entity_id
_entity_poly.type
_entity_poly.pdbx_seq_one_letter_code
_entity_poly.pdbx_strand_id
1 'polypeptide(L)' 'FEVPRADVTKVASVVKQEMENAIKLKVPVVVEVKAGPNWAQMEKV' A
#
# COMPACT_ATOMS: atom_id res chain seq x y z
N PHE A 1 3.82 -7.44 -2.59
CA PHE A 1 3.90 -7.93 -3.98
C PHE A 1 4.84 -6.99 -4.74
N GLU A 2 5.33 -7.43 -5.89
CA GLU A 2 6.29 -6.66 -6.70
C GLU A 2 5.60 -6.06 -7.92
N VAL A 3 6.00 -4.86 -8.31
CA VAL A 3 5.47 -4.13 -9.48
C VAL A 3 6.59 -3.36 -10.17
N PRO A 4 6.42 -3.00 -11.46
CA PRO A 4 7.31 -2.06 -12.12
C PRO A 4 7.41 -0.74 -11.34
N ARG A 5 8.61 -0.15 -11.30
CA ARG A 5 8.86 1.11 -10.56
C ARG A 5 7.92 2.24 -10.98
N ALA A 6 7.56 2.30 -12.26
CA ALA A 6 6.64 3.30 -12.80
C ALA A 6 5.22 3.20 -12.22
N ASP A 7 4.82 2.03 -11.73
CA ASP A 7 3.46 1.76 -11.26
C ASP A 7 3.32 1.81 -9.73
N VAL A 8 4.42 1.99 -8.98
CA VAL A 8 4.45 1.91 -7.51
C VAL A 8 3.39 2.81 -6.87
N THR A 9 3.34 4.10 -7.24
CA THR A 9 2.38 5.05 -6.66
C THR A 9 0.94 4.67 -6.98
N LYS A 10 0.66 4.30 -8.23
CA LYS A 10 -0.69 3.92 -8.69
C LYS A 10 -1.19 2.69 -7.94
N VAL A 11 -0.36 1.66 -7.86
CA VAL A 11 -0.75 0.40 -7.22
C VAL A 11 -0.81 0.57 -5.69
N ALA A 12 0.07 1.36 -5.09
CA ALA A 12 0.02 1.68 -3.67
C ALA A 12 -1.31 2.34 -3.28
N SER A 13 -1.83 3.28 -4.08
CA SER A 13 -3.13 3.89 -3.84
C SER A 13 -4.28 2.88 -3.89
N VAL A 14 -4.31 2.03 -4.91
CA VAL A 14 -5.34 0.99 -5.05
C VAL A 14 -5.29 0.03 -3.86
N VAL A 15 -4.12 -0.49 -3.52
CA VAL A 15 -3.98 -1.45 -2.43
C VAL A 15 -4.34 -0.83 -1.08
N LYS A 16 -3.92 0.40 -0.82
CA LYS A 16 -4.32 1.11 0.40
C LYS A 16 -5.85 1.21 0.50
N GLN A 17 -6.51 1.66 -0.57
CA GLN A 17 -7.96 1.80 -0.59
C GLN A 17 -8.67 0.46 -0.38
N GLU A 18 -8.28 -0.60 -1.09
CA GLU A 18 -8.91 -1.92 -0.95
C GLU A 18 -8.70 -2.50 0.45
N MET A 19 -7.52 -2.32 1.04
CA MET A 19 -7.22 -2.81 2.39
C MET A 19 -7.96 -2.04 3.49
N GLU A 20 -8.03 -0.71 3.40
CA GLU A 20 -8.74 0.12 4.38
C GLU A 20 -10.27 -0.13 4.35
N ASN A 21 -10.79 -0.58 3.21
CA ASN A 21 -12.23 -0.78 2.98
C ASN A 21 -12.65 -2.25 2.82
N ALA A 22 -11.75 -3.21 3.12
CA ALA A 22 -12.01 -4.64 2.90
C ALA A 22 -13.28 -5.13 3.61
N ILE A 23 -13.57 -4.59 4.81
CA ILE A 23 -14.78 -4.87 5.58
C ILE A 23 -15.25 -3.59 6.27
N LYS A 24 -16.57 -3.34 6.31
CA LYS A 24 -17.14 -2.21 7.06
C LYS A 24 -17.06 -2.46 8.56
N LEU A 25 -16.30 -1.62 9.24
CA LEU A 25 -16.18 -1.60 10.70
C LEU A 25 -16.74 -0.29 11.26
N LYS A 26 -16.99 -0.25 12.57
CA LYS A 26 -17.44 0.96 13.28
C LYS A 26 -16.35 2.04 13.36
N VAL A 27 -15.10 1.65 13.13
CA VAL A 27 -13.91 2.52 13.15
C VAL A 27 -13.10 2.27 11.88
N PRO A 28 -12.39 3.28 11.35
CA PRO A 28 -11.60 3.11 10.13
C PRO A 28 -10.37 2.23 10.39
N VAL A 29 -10.00 1.42 9.39
CA VAL A 29 -8.69 0.78 9.34
C VAL A 29 -7.74 1.75 8.65
N VAL A 30 -6.57 1.98 9.25
CA VAL A 30 -5.54 2.85 8.66
C VAL A 30 -4.39 1.97 8.15
N VAL A 31 -4.06 2.11 6.87
CA VAL A 31 -3.00 1.32 6.23
C VAL A 31 -1.83 2.21 5.83
N GLU A 32 -0.62 1.75 6.16
CA GLU A 32 0.63 2.32 5.66
C GLU A 32 1.21 1.44 4.57
N VAL A 33 1.55 2.04 3.43
CA VAL A 33 2.20 1.35 2.31
C VAL A 33 3.65 1.79 2.25
N LYS A 34 4.54 0.81 2.10
CA LYS A 34 5.97 1.02 1.87
C LYS A 34 6.41 0.24 0.64
N ALA A 35 7.34 0.81 -0.12
CA ALA A 35 7.96 0.16 -1.26
C ALA A 35 9.46 0.42 -1.25
N GLY A 36 10.21 -0.53 -1.80
CA GLY A 36 11.67 -0.46 -1.85
C GLY A 36 12.21 -1.52 -2.79
N PRO A 37 13.47 -1.40 -3.23
CA PRO A 37 14.12 -2.40 -4.08
C PRO A 37 14.36 -3.74 -3.36
N ASN A 38 14.31 -3.74 -2.03
CA ASN A 38 14.34 -4.91 -1.16
C ASN A 38 13.70 -4.55 0.20
N TRP A 39 13.54 -5.53 1.08
CA TRP A 39 12.93 -5.33 2.40
C TRP A 39 13.70 -4.38 3.33
N ALA A 40 15.04 -4.37 3.26
CA ALA A 40 15.85 -3.51 4.10
C ALA A 40 15.77 -2.02 3.68
N GLN A 41 15.37 -1.75 2.44
CA GLN A 41 15.32 -0.42 1.83
C GLN A 41 13.88 0.02 1.54
N MET A 42 12.93 -0.36 2.40
CA MET A 42 11.53 0.05 2.27
C MET A 42 11.32 1.49 2.75
N GLU A 43 10.73 2.31 1.89
CA GLU A 43 10.37 3.70 2.17
C GLU A 43 8.87 3.90 2.04
N LYS A 44 8.34 4.91 2.74
CA LYS A 44 6.91 5.25 2.69
C LYS A 44 6.58 5.79 1.29
N VAL A 45 5.54 5.22 0.69
CA VAL A 45 4.99 5.64 -0.61
C VAL A 45 3.92 6.69 -0.41
#